data_AF-A0A8E0FKH4-F1
#
_entry.id   AF-A0A8E0FKH4-F1
#
_cell.length_a   1.000
_cell.length_b   1.000
_cell.length_c   1.000
_cell.angle_alpha   90.00
_cell.angle_beta   90.00
_cell.angle_gamma   90.00
#
_symmetry.space_group_name_H-M   'P 1'
#
loop_
_entity.id
_entity.type
_entity.pdbx_description
1 polymer ?
#
loop_
_entity_poly.entity_id
_entity_poly.type
_entity_poly.pdbx_seq_one_letter_code
_entity_poly.pdbx_strand_id
1 'polypeptide(L)'
;MIMAKLKSAKGKKFLFGLLAVFIIAASVVTRATIGGVIEQYNIPLSEWTTSMYVIQSSMIFVYSLVFTVLLAIPLGIYFLGGEEQ
;
A
#
# COMPACT_ATOMS: atom_id res chain seq x y z
N MET A 1 -2.26 10.18 -22.77
CA MET A 1 -3.64 10.29 -22.26
C MET A 1 -3.76 10.14 -20.74
N ILE A 2 -3.28 9.06 -20.12
CA ILE A 2 -3.43 8.83 -18.65
C ILE A 2 -2.69 9.88 -17.79
N MET A 3 -1.46 10.23 -18.15
CA MET A 3 -0.66 11.20 -17.40
C MET A 3 -1.27 12.62 -17.38
N ALA A 4 -2.06 12.97 -18.41
CA ALA A 4 -2.81 14.23 -18.46
C ALA A 4 -4.01 14.20 -17.50
N LYS A 5 -4.73 13.07 -17.41
CA LYS A 5 -5.82 12.89 -16.43
C LYS A 5 -5.32 12.92 -14.98
N LEU A 6 -4.14 12.37 -14.70
CA LEU A 6 -3.52 12.44 -13.37
C LEU A 6 -3.10 13.85 -12.95
N LYS A 7 -2.75 14.72 -13.90
CA LYS A 7 -2.42 16.13 -13.62
C LYS A 7 -3.65 17.02 -13.36
N SER A 8 -4.85 16.54 -13.67
CA SER A 8 -6.10 17.23 -13.37
C SER A 8 -6.36 17.34 -11.85
N ALA A 9 -7.24 18.25 -11.42
CA ALA A 9 -7.61 18.36 -10.00
C ALA A 9 -8.22 17.06 -9.44
N LYS A 10 -9.02 16.34 -10.25
CA LYS A 10 -9.56 15.02 -9.91
C LYS A 10 -8.45 13.96 -9.83
N GLY A 11 -7.49 14.01 -10.76
CA GLY A 11 -6.29 13.17 -10.78
C GLY A 11 -5.43 13.29 -9.54
N LYS A 12 -5.21 14.52 -9.05
CA LYS A 12 -4.49 14.74 -7.79
C LYS A 12 -5.24 14.19 -6.58
N LYS A 13 -6.57 14.40 -6.50
CA LYS A 13 -7.40 13.83 -5.42
C LYS A 13 -7.35 12.30 -5.40
N PHE A 14 -7.40 11.68 -6.57
CA PHE A 14 -7.20 10.24 -6.73
C PHE A 14 -5.82 9.79 -6.22
N LEU A 15 -4.74 10.50 -6.60
CA LEU A 15 -3.39 10.16 -6.15
C LEU A 15 -3.22 10.32 -4.63
N PHE A 16 -3.80 11.36 -4.03
CA PHE A 16 -3.82 11.51 -2.57
C PHE A 16 -4.63 10.40 -1.89
N GLY A 17 -5.75 9.98 -2.49
CA GLY A 17 -6.53 8.83 -2.01
C GLY A 17 -5.73 7.53 -2.07
N LEU A 18 -5.01 7.28 -3.16
CA LEU A 18 -4.11 6.12 -3.29
C LEU A 18 -3.00 6.14 -2.25
N LEU A 19 -2.38 7.31 -2.03
CA LEU A 19 -1.32 7.47 -1.03
C LEU A 19 -1.85 7.18 0.38
N ALA A 20 -3.05 7.69 0.71
CA ALA A 20 -3.69 7.41 2.00
C ALA A 20 -3.96 5.91 2.18
N VAL A 21 -4.50 5.24 1.15
CA VAL A 21 -4.70 3.78 1.16
C VAL A 21 -3.38 3.04 1.35
N PHE A 22 -2.33 3.44 0.64
CA PHE A 22 -1.01 2.82 0.77
C PHE A 22 -0.47 2.94 2.19
N ILE A 23 -0.57 4.11 2.82
CA ILE A 23 -0.11 4.32 4.21
C ILE A 23 -0.90 3.44 5.18
N ILE A 24 -2.22 3.33 5.00
CA ILE A 24 -3.07 2.48 5.84
C ILE A 24 -2.70 1.01 5.64
N ALA A 25 -2.59 0.55 4.40
CA ALA A 25 -2.19 -0.82 4.08
C ALA A 25 -0.81 -1.15 4.66
N ALA A 26 0.18 -0.28 4.45
CA ALA A 26 1.53 -0.44 5.00
C ALA A 26 1.52 -0.54 6.53
N SER A 27 0.72 0.28 7.21
CA SER A 27 0.60 0.24 8.67
C SER A 27 0.02 -1.09 9.17
N VAL A 28 -1.08 -1.54 8.55
CA VAL A 28 -1.75 -2.80 8.93
C VAL A 28 -0.87 -4.01 8.62
N VAL A 29 -0.28 -4.06 7.43
CA VAL A 29 0.58 -5.16 6.99
C VAL A 29 1.86 -5.21 7.82
N THR A 30 2.46 -4.07 8.16
CA THR A 30 3.65 -4.03 9.04
C THR A 30 3.35 -4.69 10.39
N ARG A 31 2.23 -4.32 11.02
CA ARG A 31 1.81 -4.92 12.29
C ARG A 31 1.58 -6.43 12.16
N ALA A 32 0.90 -6.87 11.09
CA ALA A 32 0.61 -8.28 10.87
C ALA A 32 1.89 -9.10 10.61
N THR A 33 2.77 -8.61 9.75
CA THR A 33 4.02 -9.30 9.36
C THR A 33 5.00 -9.38 10.53
N ILE A 34 5.31 -8.24 11.16
CA ILE A 34 6.28 -8.21 12.26
C ILE A 34 5.72 -8.92 13.48
N GLY A 35 4.46 -8.63 13.85
CA GLY A 35 3.79 -9.29 14.97
C GLY A 35 3.71 -10.80 14.77
N GLY A 36 3.36 -11.24 13.56
CA GLY A 36 3.30 -12.66 13.22
C GLY A 36 4.64 -13.37 13.37
N VAL A 37 5.75 -12.77 12.91
CA VAL A 37 7.09 -13.37 13.07
C VAL A 37 7.49 -13.47 14.55
N ILE A 38 7.24 -12.43 15.33
CA ILE A 38 7.56 -12.43 16.78
C ILE A 38 6.73 -13.49 17.50
N GLU A 39 5.43 -13.57 17.22
CA GLU A 39 4.51 -14.51 17.88
C GLU A 39 4.79 -15.96 17.47
N GLN A 40 5.09 -16.22 16.20
CA GLN A 40 5.29 -17.58 15.68
C GLN A 40 6.66 -18.16 15.99
N TYR A 41 7.71 -17.33 15.92
CA TYR A 41 9.09 -17.80 16.06
C TYR A 41 9.73 -17.40 17.40
N ASN A 42 9.07 -16.55 18.19
CA ASN A 42 9.59 -16.02 19.47
C ASN A 42 10.96 -15.33 19.32
N ILE A 43 11.22 -14.74 18.14
CA ILE A 43 12.46 -14.00 17.84
C ILE A 43 12.13 -12.50 17.86
N PRO A 44 12.62 -11.72 18.86
CA PRO A 44 12.37 -10.30 18.93
C PRO A 44 13.08 -9.57 17.78
N LEU A 45 12.57 -8.40 17.38
CA LEU A 45 13.16 -7.59 16.31
C LEU A 45 14.67 -7.37 16.51
N SER A 46 15.13 -7.12 17.73
CA SER A 46 16.55 -6.89 18.05
C SER A 46 17.49 -8.02 17.64
N GLU A 47 16.96 -9.24 17.47
CA GLU A 47 17.74 -10.44 17.12
C GLU A 47 17.60 -10.82 15.64
N TRP A 48 16.88 -10.03 14.85
CA TRP A 48 16.70 -10.33 13.44
C TRP A 48 18.00 -10.18 12.66
N THR A 49 18.27 -11.16 11.81
CA THR A 49 19.35 -11.06 10.83
C THR A 49 19.00 -10.02 9.78
N THR A 50 20.01 -9.44 9.12
CA THR A 50 19.80 -8.51 8.00
C THR A 50 18.88 -9.08 6.92
N SER A 51 19.02 -10.38 6.61
CA SER A 51 18.17 -11.06 5.63
C SER A 51 16.70 -11.09 6.06
N MET A 52 16.41 -11.28 7.35
CA MET A 52 15.05 -11.24 7.87
C MET A 52 14.45 -9.83 7.71
N TYR A 53 15.20 -8.78 8.07
CA TYR A 53 14.74 -7.42 7.83
C TYR A 53 14.43 -7.13 6.36
N VAL A 54 15.30 -7.56 5.44
CA VAL A 54 15.10 -7.37 4.00
C VAL A 54 13.87 -8.14 3.50
N ILE A 55 13.71 -9.40 3.89
CA ILE A 55 12.58 -10.22 3.43
C ILE A 55 11.27 -9.69 3.99
N GLN A 56 11.20 -9.38 5.29
CA GLN A 56 9.97 -8.90 5.91
C GLN A 56 9.57 -7.52 5.38
N SER A 57 10.53 -6.60 5.21
CA SER A 57 10.25 -5.29 4.60
C SER A 57 9.82 -5.40 3.13
N SER A 58 10.43 -6.30 2.36
CA SER A 58 10.02 -6.59 0.99
C SER A 58 8.58 -7.13 0.93
N MET A 59 8.25 -8.07 1.82
CA MET A 59 6.91 -8.65 1.91
C MET A 59 5.86 -7.58 2.27
N ILE A 60 6.16 -6.74 3.27
CA ILE A 60 5.29 -5.61 3.65
C ILE A 60 5.06 -4.68 2.46
N PHE A 61 6.12 -4.33 1.74
CA PHE A 61 6.05 -3.44 0.59
C PHE A 61 5.18 -4.03 -0.53
N VAL A 62 5.46 -5.27 -0.96
CA VAL A 62 4.73 -5.93 -2.04
C VAL A 62 3.24 -6.08 -1.69
N TYR A 63 2.92 -6.53 -0.47
CA TYR A 63 1.53 -6.71 -0.07
C TYR A 63 0.78 -5.37 0.02
N SER A 64 1.44 -4.33 0.54
CA SER A 64 0.85 -2.98 0.59
C SER A 64 0.57 -2.43 -0.81
N LEU A 65 1.45 -2.70 -1.77
CA LEU A 65 1.21 -2.35 -3.17
C LEU A 65 0.03 -3.10 -3.76
N VAL A 66 -0.09 -4.41 -3.53
CA VAL A 66 -1.20 -5.22 -4.04
C VAL A 66 -2.53 -4.69 -3.52
N PHE A 67 -2.66 -4.45 -2.21
CA PHE A 67 -3.88 -3.86 -1.64
C PHE A 67 -4.19 -2.48 -2.22
N THR A 68 -3.16 -1.65 -2.41
CA THR A 68 -3.33 -0.30 -2.98
C THR A 68 -3.82 -0.37 -4.43
N VAL A 69 -3.29 -1.29 -5.24
CA VAL A 69 -3.70 -1.48 -6.65
C VAL A 69 -5.13 -2.03 -6.73
N LEU A 70 -5.50 -2.97 -5.87
CA LEU A 70 -6.88 -3.48 -5.81
C LEU A 70 -7.87 -2.36 -5.47
N LEU A 71 -7.55 -1.52 -4.49
CA LEU A 71 -8.37 -0.38 -4.09
C LEU A 71 -8.27 0.82 -5.06
N ALA A 72 -7.27 0.85 -5.94
CA ALA A 72 -7.16 1.85 -6.99
C ALA A 72 -8.31 1.79 -7.98
N ILE A 73 -8.92 0.61 -8.17
CA ILE A 73 -10.06 0.42 -9.07
C ILE A 73 -11.30 1.20 -8.58
N PRO A 74 -11.86 0.94 -7.38
CA PRO A 74 -13.02 1.70 -6.90
C PRO A 74 -12.69 3.19 -6.69
N LEU A 75 -11.48 3.53 -6.22
CA LEU A 75 -11.04 4.92 -6.12
C LEU A 75 -10.97 5.62 -7.49
N GLY A 76 -10.52 4.90 -8.51
CA GLY A 76 -10.45 5.39 -9.88
C GLY A 76 -11.85 5.66 -10.43
N ILE A 77 -12.79 4.74 -10.21
CA ILE A 77 -14.20 4.94 -10.59
C ILE A 77 -14.79 6.14 -9.84
N TYR A 78 -14.55 6.27 -8.54
CA TYR A 78 -15.11 7.36 -7.72
C TYR A 78 -14.55 8.74 -8.08
N PHE A 79 -13.23 8.87 -8.24
CA PHE A 79 -12.58 10.17 -8.47
C PHE A 79 -12.45 10.54 -9.95
N LEU A 80 -12.26 9.55 -10.83
CA LEU A 80 -12.00 9.75 -12.27
C LEU A 80 -13.16 9.31 -13.16
N GLY A 81 -14.15 8.57 -12.64
CA GLY A 81 -15.39 8.26 -13.36
C GLY A 81 -16.27 9.51 -13.47
N GLY A 82 -16.66 9.85 -14.70
CA GLY A 82 -17.53 11.00 -14.99
C GLY A 82 -17.05 11.92 -16.11
N GLU A 83 -16.63 11.37 -17.25
CA GLU A 83 -16.44 12.11 -18.52
C GLU A 83 -17.08 11.36 -19.70
N GLU A 84 -18.25 10.74 -19.47
CA GLU A 84 -19.18 10.38 -20.55
C GLU A 84 -20.51 11.09 -20.30
N GLN A 85 -20.51 12.41 -20.52
CA GLN A 85 -21.68 13.18 -20.98
C GLN A 85 -21.17 14.30 -21.89
#